data_AF-A0A1H5FJT5-F1
#
_entry.id   AF-A0A1H5FJT5-F1
#
_cell.length_a   1.000
_cell.length_b   1.000
_cell.length_c   1.000
_cell.angle_alpha   90.00
_cell.angle_beta   90.00
_cell.angle_gamma   90.00
#
_symmetry.space_group_name_H-M   'P 1'
#
loop_
_entity.id
_entity.type
_entity.pdbx_description
1 polymer ?
#
loop_
_entity_poly.entity_id
_entity_poly.type
_entity_poly.pdbx_seq_one_letter_code
_entity_poly.pdbx_strand_id
1 'polypeptide(L)'
;MKLPVGDGFWPAFWLLGSDVDDPSVSWPASGETDIMENIGYGDWTSSALHGPGYSADGNIGALQTYPAGGTADQWHTYAVEWTPTAMRFAVDDRLVQETTRNVLESTRGQWVYDHDQYVILNLALGGAYPAGWNKVTSPYWGLPQSSVDRIAGGGVQAEVDWVRVEQKG
;
A
#
# COMPACT_ATOMS: atom_id res chain seq x y z
N MET A 1 -4.65 11.89 -0.24
CA MET A 1 -3.19 12.01 -0.03
C MET A 1 -2.56 12.59 -1.28
N LYS A 2 -1.42 13.26 -1.12
CA LYS A 2 -0.55 13.73 -2.21
C LYS A 2 0.85 13.19 -1.96
N LEU A 3 1.42 12.50 -2.95
CA LEU A 3 2.59 11.65 -2.78
C LEU A 3 3.86 12.29 -3.35
N PRO A 4 5.04 12.02 -2.77
CA PRO A 4 6.29 12.45 -3.36
C PRO A 4 6.62 11.60 -4.60
N VAL A 5 6.83 12.26 -5.74
CA VAL A 5 7.35 11.61 -6.95
C VAL A 5 8.88 11.67 -6.94
N GLY A 6 9.54 10.55 -7.25
CA GLY A 6 10.98 10.36 -7.26
C GLY A 6 11.37 8.98 -6.77
N ASP A 7 12.20 8.28 -7.55
CA ASP A 7 12.67 6.93 -7.25
C ASP A 7 13.12 6.76 -5.79
N GLY A 8 12.71 5.66 -5.18
CA GLY A 8 13.06 5.33 -3.79
C GLY A 8 12.19 5.97 -2.72
N PHE A 9 11.24 6.85 -3.06
CA PHE A 9 10.23 7.25 -2.10
C PHE A 9 9.11 6.22 -2.05
N TRP A 10 8.85 5.66 -0.88
CA TRP A 10 7.84 4.62 -0.69
C TRP A 10 6.80 5.06 0.35
N PRO A 11 5.84 5.94 -0.03
CA PRO A 11 4.69 6.24 0.81
C PRO A 11 3.74 5.05 0.87
N ALA A 12 3.18 4.79 2.04
CA ALA A 12 2.19 3.74 2.25
C ALA A 12 1.05 4.21 3.18
N PHE A 13 -0.16 3.78 2.84
CA PHE A 13 -1.36 3.83 3.66
C PHE A 13 -1.95 2.43 3.70
N TRP A 14 -1.94 1.82 4.88
CA TRP A 14 -2.19 0.41 5.03
C TRP A 14 -2.75 0.07 6.40
N LEU A 15 -3.25 -1.16 6.54
CA LEU A 15 -3.80 -1.72 7.76
C LEU A 15 -3.01 -2.97 8.15
N LEU A 16 -2.85 -3.20 9.46
CA LEU A 16 -2.19 -4.38 9.99
C LEU A 16 -2.99 -4.98 11.14
N GLY A 17 -3.08 -6.31 11.19
CA GLY A 17 -3.73 -7.04 12.28
C GLY A 17 -3.24 -6.60 13.65
N SER A 18 -4.18 -6.31 14.55
CA SER A 18 -3.89 -5.88 15.93
C SER A 18 -3.19 -6.94 16.78
N ASP A 19 -3.22 -8.19 16.33
CA ASP A 19 -2.60 -9.36 16.94
C ASP A 19 -1.22 -9.72 16.34
N VAL A 20 -0.64 -8.86 15.49
CA VAL A 20 0.66 -9.10 14.84
C VAL A 20 1.82 -9.36 15.81
N ASP A 21 1.76 -8.80 17.02
CA ASP A 21 2.80 -8.99 18.05
C ASP A 21 2.65 -10.32 18.81
N ASP A 22 1.57 -11.07 18.61
CA ASP A 22 1.43 -12.43 19.13
C ASP A 22 2.34 -13.37 18.32
N PRO A 23 3.34 -14.03 18.94
CA PRO A 23 4.22 -14.96 18.25
C PRO A 23 3.52 -16.18 17.63
N SER A 24 2.28 -16.49 18.07
CA SER A 24 1.46 -17.56 17.51
C SER A 24 0.64 -17.14 16.29
N VAL A 25 0.48 -15.84 16.06
CA VAL A 25 -0.14 -15.27 14.85
C VAL A 25 0.97 -14.74 13.95
N SER A 26 1.56 -13.59 14.32
CA SER A 26 2.64 -12.91 13.58
C SER A 26 2.31 -12.61 12.11
N TRP A 27 3.15 -11.81 11.47
CA TRP A 27 3.03 -11.60 10.03
C TRP A 27 3.44 -12.87 9.24
N PRO A 28 2.73 -13.26 8.17
CA PRO A 28 1.58 -12.60 7.57
C PRO A 28 0.21 -13.09 8.09
N ALA A 29 0.17 -13.97 9.10
CA ALA A 29 -1.11 -14.54 9.57
C ALA A 29 -2.02 -13.51 10.24
N SER A 30 -1.47 -12.43 10.78
CA SER A 30 -2.22 -11.29 11.30
C SER A 30 -2.99 -10.52 10.22
N GLY A 31 -2.66 -10.72 8.95
CA GLY A 31 -3.25 -10.00 7.82
C GLY A 31 -2.72 -8.57 7.67
N GLU A 32 -2.51 -8.17 6.42
CA GLU A 32 -2.08 -6.83 6.04
C GLU A 32 -2.85 -6.39 4.78
N THR A 33 -3.37 -5.16 4.82
CA THR A 33 -4.20 -4.57 3.77
C THR A 33 -3.56 -3.26 3.31
N ASP A 34 -2.88 -3.28 2.18
CA ASP A 34 -2.26 -2.10 1.61
C ASP A 34 -3.29 -1.35 0.76
N ILE A 35 -3.81 -0.25 1.31
CA ILE A 35 -4.83 0.58 0.66
C ILE A 35 -4.19 1.39 -0.46
N MET A 36 -2.97 1.88 -0.23
CA MET A 36 -2.15 2.56 -1.21
C MET A 36 -0.68 2.38 -0.86
N GLU A 37 0.09 1.89 -1.81
CA GLU A 37 1.54 2.05 -1.86
C GLU A 37 1.96 2.73 -3.17
N ASN A 38 3.14 3.33 -3.16
CA ASN A 38 3.83 3.82 -4.34
C ASN A 38 5.33 3.71 -4.11
N ILE A 39 6.13 3.78 -5.17
CA ILE A 39 7.59 3.68 -5.11
C ILE A 39 8.26 4.83 -5.89
N GLY A 40 7.65 6.00 -5.84
CA GLY A 40 8.16 7.23 -6.44
C GLY A 40 7.69 7.46 -7.86
N TYR A 41 6.85 6.58 -8.43
CA TYR A 41 6.30 6.78 -9.76
C TYR A 41 5.11 7.74 -9.75
N GLY A 42 5.03 8.58 -10.78
CA GLY A 42 3.99 9.60 -10.88
C GLY A 42 2.66 9.09 -11.42
N ASP A 43 2.64 7.97 -12.14
CA ASP A 43 1.52 7.53 -12.97
C ASP A 43 0.67 6.41 -12.35
N TRP A 44 1.15 5.79 -11.27
CA TRP A 44 0.42 4.70 -10.61
C TRP A 44 0.67 4.60 -9.10
N THR A 45 -0.28 3.96 -8.40
CA THR A 45 -0.15 3.40 -7.04
C THR A 45 -0.47 1.91 -7.07
N SER A 46 -0.24 1.19 -5.99
CA SER A 46 -0.65 -0.20 -5.83
C SER A 46 -1.53 -0.36 -4.60
N SER A 47 -2.34 -1.41 -4.63
CA SER A 47 -3.00 -1.98 -3.46
C SER A 47 -2.63 -3.45 -3.35
N ALA A 48 -2.62 -4.00 -2.15
CA ALA A 48 -2.28 -5.39 -1.92
C ALA A 48 -2.97 -5.97 -0.68
N LEU A 49 -3.07 -7.30 -0.69
CA LEU A 49 -3.57 -8.10 0.42
C LEU A 49 -2.53 -9.17 0.74
N HIS A 50 -2.16 -9.24 2.02
CA HIS A 50 -1.09 -10.06 2.55
C HIS A 50 -1.64 -11.01 3.61
N GLY A 51 -1.40 -12.31 3.41
CA GLY A 51 -1.84 -13.34 4.34
C GLY A 51 -1.12 -14.68 4.12
N PRO A 52 -1.46 -15.73 4.89
CA PRO A 52 -0.84 -17.04 4.75
C PRO A 52 -1.06 -17.63 3.36
N GLY A 53 0.04 -17.83 2.62
CA GLY A 53 0.03 -18.34 1.25
C GLY A 53 -0.04 -17.26 0.16
N TYR A 54 -0.11 -15.99 0.53
CA TYR A 54 -0.15 -14.85 -0.40
C TYR A 54 0.43 -13.59 0.27
N SER A 55 1.75 -13.52 0.39
CA SER A 55 2.44 -12.40 1.06
C SER A 55 3.72 -12.02 0.31
N ALA A 56 4.34 -10.88 0.69
CA ALA A 56 5.50 -10.32 0.00
C ALA A 56 5.23 -10.23 -1.52
N ASP A 57 6.16 -10.69 -2.38
CA ASP A 57 5.98 -10.69 -3.84
C ASP A 57 4.82 -11.60 -4.32
N GLY A 58 4.31 -12.48 -3.46
CA GLY A 58 3.19 -13.38 -3.73
C GLY A 58 1.82 -12.84 -3.30
N ASN A 59 1.74 -11.58 -2.91
CA ASN A 59 0.50 -10.91 -2.48
C ASN A 59 -0.61 -10.93 -3.55
N ILE A 60 -1.81 -10.57 -3.14
CA ILE A 60 -2.94 -10.32 -4.05
C ILE A 60 -3.04 -8.81 -4.24
N GLY A 61 -2.34 -8.29 -5.25
CA GLY A 61 -2.27 -6.87 -5.52
C GLY A 61 -2.50 -6.51 -6.98
N ALA A 62 -2.69 -5.21 -7.22
CA ALA A 62 -2.82 -4.64 -8.55
C ALA A 62 -2.24 -3.22 -8.60
N LEU A 63 -1.67 -2.87 -9.76
CA LEU A 63 -1.31 -1.50 -10.09
C LEU A 63 -2.55 -0.72 -10.50
N GLN A 64 -2.67 0.48 -9.95
CA GLN A 64 -3.80 1.37 -10.09
C GLN A 64 -3.34 2.66 -10.74
N THR A 65 -3.96 2.99 -11.87
CA THR A 65 -3.71 4.26 -12.56
C THR A 65 -4.74 5.31 -12.16
N TYR A 66 -4.34 6.57 -12.26
CA TYR A 66 -5.22 7.69 -11.96
C TYR A 66 -6.25 7.90 -13.08
N PRO A 67 -7.51 8.23 -12.74
CA PRO A 67 -8.49 8.69 -13.73
C PRO A 67 -7.98 9.93 -14.46
N ALA A 68 -8.38 10.09 -15.73
CA ALA A 68 -8.14 11.30 -16.53
C ALA A 68 -6.67 11.77 -16.65
N GLY A 69 -5.69 10.90 -16.41
CA GLY A 69 -4.26 11.24 -16.52
C GLY A 69 -3.73 12.03 -15.32
N GLY A 70 -4.36 11.91 -14.15
CA GLY A 70 -3.82 12.44 -12.90
C GLY A 70 -2.46 11.84 -12.53
N THR A 71 -1.79 12.46 -11.56
CA THR A 71 -0.46 12.05 -11.11
C THR A 71 -0.37 12.00 -9.59
N ALA A 72 0.52 11.17 -9.07
CA ALA A 72 0.68 10.91 -7.65
C ALA A 72 0.96 12.17 -6.80
N ASP A 73 1.52 13.22 -7.40
CA ASP A 73 1.77 14.52 -6.77
C ASP A 73 0.54 15.46 -6.79
N GLN A 74 -0.64 14.95 -7.13
CA GLN A 74 -1.93 15.61 -6.95
C GLN A 74 -2.71 15.00 -5.78
N TRP A 75 -3.76 15.69 -5.32
CA TRP A 75 -4.61 15.17 -4.26
C TRP A 75 -5.54 14.09 -4.81
N HIS A 76 -5.42 12.89 -4.23
CA HIS A 76 -6.26 11.73 -4.55
C HIS A 76 -6.87 11.13 -3.28
N THR A 77 -8.04 10.50 -3.41
CA THR A 77 -8.64 9.69 -2.34
C THR A 77 -8.32 8.23 -2.59
N TYR A 78 -7.72 7.56 -1.62
CA TYR A 78 -7.47 6.12 -1.62
C TYR A 78 -8.34 5.49 -0.54
N ALA A 79 -9.07 4.43 -0.89
CA ALA A 79 -10.03 3.82 0.03
C ALA A 79 -10.07 2.32 -0.13
N VAL A 80 -10.38 1.63 0.97
CA VAL A 80 -10.83 0.24 0.96
C VAL A 80 -12.22 0.17 1.59
N GLU A 81 -13.15 -0.47 0.90
CA GLU A 81 -14.40 -0.97 1.50
C GLU A 81 -14.17 -2.42 1.90
N TRP A 82 -14.18 -2.65 3.21
CA TRP A 82 -13.99 -3.95 3.83
C TRP A 82 -15.32 -4.48 4.37
N THR A 83 -15.68 -5.68 3.95
CA THR A 83 -16.83 -6.44 4.47
C THR A 83 -16.37 -7.83 4.93
N PRO A 84 -17.23 -8.59 5.63
CA PRO A 84 -16.90 -9.98 6.00
C PRO A 84 -16.60 -10.93 4.83
N THR A 85 -16.89 -10.50 3.59
CA THR A 85 -16.79 -11.35 2.39
C THR A 85 -15.96 -10.73 1.27
N ALA A 86 -15.52 -9.47 1.37
CA ALA A 86 -14.78 -8.80 0.30
C ALA A 86 -13.94 -7.62 0.78
N MET A 87 -12.87 -7.35 0.02
CA MET A 87 -12.06 -6.14 0.03
C MET A 87 -12.20 -5.45 -1.33
N ARG A 88 -12.59 -4.18 -1.33
CA ARG A 88 -12.77 -3.37 -2.55
C ARG A 88 -11.94 -2.10 -2.45
N PHE A 89 -10.93 -1.97 -3.28
CA PHE A 89 -10.04 -0.82 -3.31
C PHE A 89 -10.50 0.19 -4.35
N ALA A 90 -10.44 1.46 -4.00
CA ALA A 90 -10.80 2.56 -4.87
C ALA A 90 -9.77 3.68 -4.87
N VAL A 91 -9.61 4.31 -6.03
CA VAL A 91 -8.87 5.57 -6.23
C VAL A 91 -9.84 6.59 -6.83
N ASP A 92 -10.05 7.71 -6.15
CA ASP A 92 -11.01 8.76 -6.54
C ASP A 92 -12.41 8.20 -6.85
N ASP A 93 -12.95 7.43 -5.90
CA ASP A 93 -14.26 6.76 -5.98
C ASP A 93 -14.42 5.74 -7.13
N ARG A 94 -13.35 5.48 -7.90
CA ARG A 94 -13.31 4.43 -8.92
C ARG A 94 -12.82 3.13 -8.31
N LEU A 95 -13.62 2.07 -8.38
CA LEU A 95 -13.17 0.71 -8.04
C LEU A 95 -12.00 0.31 -8.94
N VAL A 96 -10.89 -0.09 -8.33
CA VAL A 96 -9.66 -0.45 -9.04
C VAL A 96 -9.22 -1.89 -8.79
N GLN A 97 -9.55 -2.47 -7.62
CA GLN A 97 -9.32 -3.87 -7.31
C GLN A 97 -10.43 -4.39 -6.40
N GLU A 98 -10.85 -5.63 -6.64
CA GLU A 98 -11.74 -6.37 -5.74
C GLU A 98 -11.15 -7.76 -5.47
N THR A 99 -11.27 -8.23 -4.24
CA THR A 99 -10.99 -9.62 -3.87
C THR A 99 -12.07 -10.09 -2.90
N THR A 100 -12.69 -11.21 -3.22
CA THR A 100 -13.71 -11.83 -2.35
C THR A 100 -13.10 -12.98 -1.55
N ARG A 101 -13.66 -13.26 -0.37
CA ARG A 101 -13.26 -14.38 0.49
C ARG A 101 -13.24 -15.70 -0.26
N ASN A 102 -14.32 -16.00 -0.99
CA ASN A 102 -14.44 -17.23 -1.76
C ASN A 102 -13.37 -17.36 -2.84
N VAL A 103 -13.05 -16.29 -3.58
CA VAL A 103 -12.00 -16.32 -4.61
C VAL A 103 -10.63 -16.50 -3.97
N LEU A 104 -10.34 -15.76 -2.89
CA LEU A 104 -9.07 -15.84 -2.17
C LEU A 104 -8.84 -17.25 -1.61
N GLU A 105 -9.82 -17.81 -0.90
CA GLU A 105 -9.72 -19.13 -0.27
C GLU A 105 -9.65 -20.27 -1.29
N SER A 106 -10.28 -20.14 -2.46
CA SER A 106 -10.21 -21.14 -3.52
C SER A 106 -8.95 -21.08 -4.38
N THR A 107 -8.17 -20.00 -4.32
CA THR A 107 -7.03 -19.78 -5.23
C THR A 107 -5.69 -19.56 -4.55
N ARG A 108 -5.66 -19.09 -3.30
CA ARG A 108 -4.43 -18.61 -2.66
C ARG A 108 -4.22 -19.20 -1.26
N GLY A 109 -5.10 -18.93 -0.31
CA GLY A 109 -4.87 -19.26 1.09
C GLY A 109 -6.02 -18.85 2.01
N GLN A 110 -5.80 -18.84 3.32
CA GLN A 110 -6.86 -18.53 4.28
C GLN A 110 -7.20 -17.04 4.28
N TRP A 111 -8.49 -16.68 4.42
CA TRP A 111 -8.92 -15.32 4.74
C TRP A 111 -8.59 -14.97 6.19
N VAL A 112 -7.85 -13.88 6.41
CA VAL A 112 -7.37 -13.42 7.73
C VAL A 112 -7.74 -11.95 8.01
N TYR A 113 -8.90 -11.53 7.51
CA TYR A 113 -9.40 -10.16 7.66
C TYR A 113 -10.75 -10.15 8.37
N ASP A 114 -10.86 -10.91 9.46
CA ASP A 114 -12.06 -11.04 10.30
C ASP A 114 -11.82 -10.68 11.77
N HIS A 115 -10.83 -9.81 12.00
CA HIS A 115 -10.44 -9.26 13.30
C HIS A 115 -9.95 -7.81 13.18
N ASP A 116 -9.77 -7.14 14.33
CA ASP A 116 -9.40 -5.73 14.38
C ASP A 116 -8.02 -5.47 13.74
N GLN A 117 -7.96 -4.43 12.90
CA GLN A 117 -6.71 -3.91 12.32
C GLN A 117 -6.52 -2.44 12.70
N TYR A 118 -5.27 -2.00 12.80
CA TYR A 118 -4.94 -0.59 13.00
C TYR A 118 -4.38 0.06 11.73
N VAL A 119 -4.57 1.37 11.60
CA VAL A 119 -4.09 2.16 10.46
C VAL A 119 -2.62 2.51 10.62
N ILE A 120 -1.86 2.39 9.53
CA ILE A 120 -0.47 2.83 9.42
C ILE A 120 -0.34 3.79 8.24
N LEU A 121 0.38 4.88 8.49
CA LEU A 121 0.81 5.85 7.49
C LEU A 121 2.32 6.04 7.63
N ASN A 122 3.07 5.83 6.55
CA ASN A 122 4.50 6.08 6.54
C ASN A 122 5.00 6.53 5.18
N LEU A 123 6.21 7.10 5.19
CA LEU A 123 7.04 7.32 4.01
C LEU A 123 8.37 6.61 4.25
N ALA A 124 8.52 5.42 3.69
CA ALA A 124 9.80 4.72 3.66
C ALA A 124 10.71 5.32 2.57
N LEU A 125 12.02 5.17 2.78
CA LEU A 125 13.06 5.67 1.87
C LEU A 125 13.95 4.49 1.46
N GLY A 126 13.83 4.08 0.20
CA GLY A 126 14.46 2.89 -0.35
C GLY A 126 13.80 1.60 0.12
N GLY A 127 14.54 0.50 0.04
CA GLY A 127 14.06 -0.84 0.37
C GLY A 127 13.89 -1.74 -0.86
N ALA A 128 13.52 -2.99 -0.60
CA ALA A 128 13.45 -4.03 -1.62
C ALA A 128 12.43 -3.71 -2.73
N TYR A 129 11.29 -3.12 -2.38
CA TYR A 129 10.25 -2.79 -3.36
C TYR A 129 10.72 -1.70 -4.35
N PRO A 130 11.18 -0.51 -3.91
CA PRO A 130 11.81 0.45 -4.82
C PRO A 130 13.02 -0.11 -5.58
N ALA A 131 13.92 -0.85 -4.93
CA ALA A 131 15.10 -1.42 -5.60
C ALA A 131 14.72 -2.39 -6.73
N GLY A 132 13.69 -3.23 -6.50
CA GLY A 132 13.20 -4.19 -7.47
C GLY A 132 12.62 -3.54 -8.72
N TRP A 133 12.04 -2.35 -8.59
CA TRP A 133 11.32 -1.66 -9.67
C TRP A 133 12.10 -0.51 -10.29
N ASN A 134 12.60 0.42 -9.50
CA ASN A 134 13.43 1.54 -9.98
C ASN A 134 14.84 1.07 -10.39
N LYS A 135 15.22 -0.17 -10.05
CA LYS A 135 16.55 -0.77 -10.32
C LYS A 135 17.72 -0.02 -9.69
N VAL A 136 17.46 0.68 -8.58
CA VAL A 136 18.47 1.45 -7.84
C VAL A 136 19.11 0.58 -6.76
N THR A 137 20.45 0.49 -6.79
CA THR A 137 21.23 -0.28 -5.82
C THR A 137 22.31 0.54 -5.11
N SER A 138 22.48 1.82 -5.46
CA SER A 138 23.50 2.73 -4.95
C SER A 138 23.00 4.18 -4.97
N PRO A 139 23.38 5.06 -4.02
CA PRO A 139 24.26 4.82 -2.87
C PRO A 139 23.63 3.98 -1.76
N TYR A 140 22.30 3.91 -1.72
CA TYR A 140 21.55 3.08 -0.80
C TYR A 140 20.64 2.13 -1.59
N TRP A 141 20.31 0.98 -0.99
CA TRP A 141 19.45 -0.01 -1.63
C TRP A 141 18.04 0.55 -1.87
N GLY A 142 17.68 0.76 -3.13
CA GLY A 142 16.40 1.34 -3.52
C GLY A 142 16.31 2.86 -3.38
N LEU A 143 17.37 3.60 -3.06
CA LEU A 143 17.32 5.05 -2.90
C LEU A 143 18.51 5.74 -3.59
N PRO A 144 18.29 6.47 -4.71
CA PRO A 144 19.35 7.04 -5.51
C PRO A 144 19.86 8.36 -4.90
N GLN A 145 21.06 8.78 -5.32
CA GLN A 145 21.67 10.03 -4.83
C GLN A 145 20.78 11.25 -5.11
N SER A 146 20.09 11.30 -6.25
CA SER A 146 19.14 12.37 -6.59
C SER A 146 18.01 12.52 -5.56
N SER A 147 17.53 11.41 -5.00
CA SER A 147 16.50 11.42 -3.95
C SER A 147 17.12 11.81 -2.59
N VAL A 148 18.33 11.36 -2.28
CA VAL A 148 19.09 11.80 -1.09
C VAL A 148 19.29 13.32 -1.10
N ASP A 149 19.69 13.89 -2.22
CA ASP A 149 19.91 15.34 -2.36
C ASP A 149 18.60 16.13 -2.14
N ARG A 150 17.47 15.59 -2.63
CA ARG A 150 16.14 16.19 -2.40
C ARG A 150 15.70 16.12 -0.94
N ILE A 151 15.97 15.02 -0.26
CA ILE A 151 15.72 14.89 1.19
C ILE A 151 16.55 15.92 1.95
N ALA A 152 17.85 16.03 1.64
CA ALA A 152 18.74 17.01 2.27
C ALA A 152 18.28 18.46 2.03
N GLY A 153 17.64 18.72 0.88
CA GLY A 153 16.99 20.00 0.57
C GLY A 153 15.65 20.24 1.27
N GLY A 154 15.13 19.30 2.07
CA GLY A 154 13.86 19.41 2.79
C GLY A 154 12.59 19.28 1.93
N GLY A 155 12.74 18.85 0.67
CA GLY A 155 11.68 18.93 -0.36
C GLY A 155 10.89 17.64 -0.60
N VAL A 156 10.83 16.72 0.36
CA VAL A 156 10.16 15.42 0.20
C VAL A 156 9.11 15.25 1.28
N GLN A 157 7.84 15.17 0.87
CA GLN A 157 6.70 15.06 1.77
C GLN A 157 5.65 14.13 1.14
N ALA A 158 5.04 13.30 1.98
CA ALA A 158 3.74 12.70 1.71
C ALA A 158 2.72 13.47 2.55
N GLU A 159 1.72 14.06 1.90
CA GLU A 159 0.74 14.92 2.55
C GLU A 159 -0.59 14.18 2.70
N VAL A 160 -1.15 14.25 3.91
CA VAL A 160 -2.43 13.62 4.29
C VAL A 160 -3.35 14.72 4.79
N ASP A 161 -4.45 14.94 4.09
CA ASP A 161 -5.47 15.92 4.47
C ASP A 161 -6.35 15.35 5.60
N TRP A 162 -6.88 14.14 5.40
CA TRP A 162 -7.69 13.44 6.38
C TRP A 162 -7.54 11.92 6.26
N VAL A 163 -7.90 11.23 7.35
CA VAL A 163 -8.21 9.79 7.38
C VAL A 163 -9.61 9.67 7.94
N ARG A 164 -10.46 8.88 7.28
CA ARG A 164 -11.85 8.67 7.67
C ARG A 164 -12.16 7.19 7.69
N VAL A 165 -12.78 6.73 8.77
CA VAL A 165 -13.31 5.37 8.91
C VAL A 165 -14.82 5.48 9.11
N GLU A 166 -15.57 4.73 8.31
CA GLU A 166 -17.04 4.74 8.34
C GLU A 166 -17.55 3.30 8.42
N GLN A 167 -18.62 3.10 9.18
CA GLN A 167 -19.35 1.83 9.22
C GLN A 167 -20.69 2.01 8.53
N LYS A 168 -20.93 1.26 7.46
CA LYS A 168 -22.25 1.20 6.81
C LYS A 168 -23.18 0.33 7.67
N GLY A 169 -24.32 0.89 8.04
CA GLY A 169 -25.37 0.20 8.83
C GLY A 169 -26.20 -0.78 8.03
#